data_AF-A0A395YM09-F1
#
_entry.id   AF-A0A395YM09-F1
#
_cell.length_a   1.000
_cell.length_b   1.000
_cell.length_c   1.000
_cell.angle_alpha   90.00
_cell.angle_beta   90.00
_cell.angle_gamma   90.00
#
_symmetry.space_group_name_H-M   'P 1'
#
loop_
_entity.id
_entity.type
_entity.pdbx_description
1 polymer ?
#
loop_
_entity_poly.entity_id
_entity_poly.type
_entity_poly.pdbx_seq_one_letter_code
_entity_poly.pdbx_strand_id
1 'polypeptide(L)' 'MVELMENAREAGADAAMVLPSFYYGQSQSEIIDHYTYINDHSGLDIMVYNNPTSHRGLPRKRCGNYINWSMCGS' A
#
# COMPACT_ATOMS: atom_id res chain seq x y z
N MET A 1 -7.83 -6.97 -4.82
CA MET A 1 -7.38 -5.60 -4.45
C MET A 1 -7.35 -4.70 -5.66
N VAL A 2 -6.63 -5.06 -6.74
CA VAL A 2 -6.60 -4.28 -7.99
C VAL A 2 -8.00 -4.00 -8.55
N GLU A 3 -8.88 -5.00 -8.62
CA GLU A 3 -10.27 -4.80 -9.07
C GLU A 3 -11.06 -3.79 -8.22
N LEU A 4 -10.86 -3.77 -6.89
CA LEU A 4 -11.53 -2.81 -6.01
C LEU A 4 -11.02 -1.39 -6.25
N MET A 5 -9.74 -1.25 -6.56
CA MET A 5 -9.14 0.04 -6.88
C MET A 5 -9.59 0.53 -8.25
N GLU A 6 -9.74 -0.35 -9.23
CA GLU A 6 -10.30 0.03 -10.52
C GLU A 6 -11.74 0.55 -10.36
N ASN A 7 -12.58 -0.15 -9.58
CA ASN A 7 -13.92 0.34 -9.25
C ASN A 7 -13.89 1.70 -8.53
N ALA A 8 -12.94 1.91 -7.61
CA ALA A 8 -12.79 3.19 -6.91
C ALA A 8 -12.37 4.31 -7.87
N ARG A 9 -11.49 4.00 -8.83
CA ARG A 9 -11.05 4.92 -9.89
C ARG A 9 -12.22 5.32 -10.78
N GLU A 10 -13.00 4.34 -11.23
CA GLU A 10 -14.21 4.57 -12.03
C GLU A 10 -15.25 5.39 -11.27
N ALA A 11 -15.32 5.26 -9.94
CA ALA A 11 -16.16 6.06 -9.08
C ALA A 11 -15.63 7.49 -8.84
N GLY A 12 -14.44 7.84 -9.37
CA GLY A 12 -13.85 9.18 -9.27
C GLY A 12 -12.96 9.40 -8.05
N ALA A 13 -12.41 8.35 -7.43
CA ALA A 13 -11.43 8.50 -6.36
C ALA A 13 -10.09 9.05 -6.90
N ASP A 14 -9.45 9.95 -6.15
CA ASP A 14 -8.12 10.48 -6.49
C ASP A 14 -6.98 9.54 -6.07
N ALA A 15 -7.16 8.80 -4.98
CA ALA A 15 -6.19 7.86 -4.43
C ALA A 15 -6.88 6.79 -3.57
N ALA A 16 -6.20 5.67 -3.30
CA ALA A 16 -6.70 4.63 -2.39
C ALA A 16 -5.76 4.39 -1.21
N MET A 17 -6.32 4.21 -0.01
CA MET A 17 -5.58 3.78 1.16
C MET A 17 -5.56 2.25 1.25
N VAL A 18 -4.38 1.65 1.31
CA VAL A 18 -4.18 0.20 1.22
C VAL A 18 -3.68 -0.34 2.57
N LEU A 19 -4.50 -1.19 3.19
CA LEU A 19 -4.11 -1.94 4.38
C LEU A 19 -3.24 -3.15 4.00
N PRO A 20 -2.14 -3.41 4.72
CA PRO A 20 -1.38 -4.62 4.51
C PRO A 20 -2.15 -5.82 5.09
N SER A 21 -1.81 -7.02 4.62
CA SER A 21 -2.40 -8.23 5.19
C SER A 21 -1.95 -8.38 6.65
N PHE A 22 -2.91 -8.37 7.57
CA PHE A 22 -2.67 -8.46 9.00
C PHE A 22 -2.88 -9.88 9.56
N TYR A 23 -3.44 -10.79 8.76
CA TYR A 23 -3.79 -12.14 9.20
C TYR A 23 -2.61 -13.10 9.24
N TYR A 24 -1.63 -12.88 8.35
CA TYR A 24 -0.41 -13.68 8.26
C TYR A 24 0.80 -12.83 8.64
N GLY A 25 1.78 -13.44 9.29
CA GLY A 25 3.02 -12.78 9.70
C GLY A 25 3.97 -12.51 8.53
N GLN A 26 3.55 -11.65 7.59
CA GLN A 26 4.30 -11.32 6.38
C GLN A 26 5.71 -10.80 6.71
N SER A 27 6.67 -11.20 5.89
CA SER A 27 7.99 -10.60 5.84
C SER A 27 7.91 -9.18 5.26
N GLN A 28 8.96 -8.41 5.48
CA GLN A 28 9.04 -7.05 4.97
C GLN A 28 9.14 -6.97 3.44
N SER A 29 9.72 -7.98 2.79
CA SER A 29 9.76 -8.06 1.32
C SER A 29 8.38 -8.32 0.75
N GLU A 30 7.62 -9.25 1.34
CA GLU A 30 6.24 -9.54 0.88
C GLU A 30 5.32 -8.32 1.01
N ILE A 31 5.51 -7.50 2.06
CA ILE A 31 4.76 -6.25 2.22
C ILE A 31 5.12 -5.27 1.10
N ILE A 32 6.40 -5.13 0.76
CA ILE A 32 6.85 -4.25 -0.33
C ILE A 32 6.30 -4.74 -1.67
N ASP A 33 6.49 -6.03 -1.98
CA ASP A 33 6.02 -6.64 -3.21
C ASP A 33 4.51 -6.45 -3.38
N HIS A 34 3.74 -6.55 -2.28
CA HIS A 34 2.31 -6.28 -2.28
C HIS A 34 1.97 -4.84 -2.70
N TYR A 35 2.62 -3.84 -2.09
CA TYR A 35 2.36 -2.43 -2.42
C TYR A 35 2.84 -2.06 -3.83
N THR A 36 4.01 -2.56 -4.24
CA THR A 36 4.54 -2.37 -5.60
C THR A 36 3.59 -2.97 -6.63
N TYR A 37 3.14 -4.22 -6.42
CA TYR A 37 2.21 -4.87 -7.33
C TYR A 37 0.92 -4.07 -7.48
N ILE A 38 0.37 -3.55 -6.38
CA ILE A 38 -0.86 -2.76 -6.43
C ILE A 38 -0.62 -1.45 -7.19
N ASN A 39 0.42 -0.70 -6.84
CA ASN A 39 0.76 0.57 -7.48
C ASN A 39 0.90 0.43 -9.00
N ASP A 40 1.55 -0.63 -9.45
CA ASP A 40 1.84 -0.85 -10.87
C ASP A 40 0.61 -1.27 -11.69
N HIS A 41 -0.46 -1.73 -11.03
CA HIS A 41 -1.62 -2.34 -11.71
C HIS A 41 -2.97 -1.67 -11.40
N SER A 42 -3.05 -0.73 -10.45
CA SER A 42 -4.32 -0.13 -10.00
C SER A 42 -4.75 1.11 -10.77
N GLY A 43 -3.83 1.80 -11.45
CA GLY A 43 -4.10 3.09 -12.10
C GLY A 43 -4.49 4.23 -11.15
N LEU A 44 -4.36 4.02 -9.83
CA LEU A 44 -4.60 5.00 -8.77
C LEU A 44 -3.39 5.10 -7.86
N ASP A 45 -3.06 6.32 -7.45
CA ASP A 45 -2.08 6.55 -6.39
C ASP A 45 -2.52 5.84 -5.10
N ILE A 46 -1.55 5.20 -4.44
CA ILE A 46 -1.80 4.48 -3.18
C ILE A 46 -1.25 5.22 -1.99
N MET A 47 -1.92 5.10 -0.86
CA MET A 47 -1.42 5.49 0.45
C MET A 47 -1.28 4.23 1.32
N VAL A 48 -0.07 3.96 1.77
CA VAL A 48 0.28 2.88 2.69
C VAL A 48 -0.33 3.18 4.06
N TYR A 49 -1.19 2.30 4.54
CA TYR A 49 -1.66 2.33 5.92
C TYR A 49 -0.63 1.65 6.83
N ASN A 50 0.05 2.43 7.68
CA ASN A 50 1.11 1.94 8.56
C ASN A 50 0.71 2.01 10.04
N ASN A 51 -0.10 1.05 10.52
CA ASN A 51 -0.40 0.89 11.93
C ASN A 51 0.37 -0.29 12.55
N PRO A 52 1.51 -0.05 13.24
CA PRO A 52 2.32 -1.11 13.84
C PRO A 52 1.64 -1.87 14.99
N THR A 53 0.49 -1.41 15.48
CA THR A 53 -0.29 -2.16 16.48
C THR A 53 -1.09 -3.31 15.88
N SER A 54 -1.43 -3.24 14.59
CA SER A 54 -2.33 -4.18 13.91
C SER A 54 -1.62 -5.11 12.94
N HIS A 55 -0.45 -4.72 12.44
CA HIS A 55 0.31 -5.51 11.47
C HIS A 55 1.79 -5.12 11.53
N ARG A 56 2.65 -5.92 10.87
CA ARG A 56 4.07 -5.60 10.77
C ARG A 56 4.22 -4.29 9.99
N GLY A 57 4.58 -3.21 10.69
CA GLY A 57 4.73 -1.89 10.08
C GLY A 57 5.91 -1.82 9.10
N LEU A 58 5.84 -0.88 8.16
CA LEU A 58 6.95 -0.57 7.26
C LEU A 58 7.89 0.45 7.92
N PRO A 59 9.20 0.14 8.08
CA PRO A 59 10.15 1.07 8.65
C PRO A 59 10.43 2.22 7.68
N ARG A 60 10.56 3.44 8.22
CA ARG A 60 10.69 4.71 7.47
C ARG A 60 11.74 4.71 6.36
N LYS A 61 12.85 3.98 6.56
CA LYS A 61 13.95 3.86 5.57
C LYS A 61 13.56 3.09 4.31
N ARG A 62 12.54 2.23 4.37
CA ARG A 62 12.10 1.40 3.23
C ARG A 62 11.05 2.06 2.38
N CYS A 63 10.19 2.91 2.97
CA CYS A 63 9.28 3.76 2.22
C CYS A 63 10.03 4.47 1.09
N GLY A 64 10.94 5.40 1.40
CA GLY A 64 11.63 6.18 0.35
C GLY A 64 12.52 5.41 -0.64
N ASN A 65 12.80 4.12 -0.42
CA ASN A 65 13.63 3.32 -1.33
C ASN A 65 12.82 2.47 -2.31
N TYR A 66 11.57 2.13 -1.98
CA TYR A 66 10.76 1.18 -2.76
C TYR A 66 9.33 1.66 -3.03
N ILE A 67 8.85 2.67 -2.30
CA ILE A 67 7.48 3.17 -2.36
C ILE A 67 7.55 4.71 -2.38
N ASN A 68 6.87 5.39 -3.29
CA ASN A 68 6.98 6.85 -3.36
C ASN A 68 6.59 7.50 -2.02
N TRP A 69 7.29 8.56 -1.62
CA TRP A 69 7.08 9.23 -0.33
C TRP A 69 5.66 9.80 -0.19
N SER A 70 5.03 10.20 -1.31
CA SER A 70 3.61 10.59 -1.35
C SER A 70 2.66 9.49 -0.89
N MET A 71 3.11 8.23 -0.91
CA MET A 71 2.35 7.05 -0.52
C MET A 71 2.55 6.69 0.94
N CYS A 72 3.62 7.13 1.58
CA CYS A 72 3.85 6.88 3.00
C CYS A 72 3.31 8.05 3.81
N GLY A 73 2.03 7.94 4.17
CA GLY A 73 1.37 8.86 5.09
C GLY A 73 2.17 9.11 6.36
N SER A 74 2.22 10.38 6.75
CA SER A 74 2.96 10.96 7.89
C SER A 74 2.75 10.23 9.22
#